data_AF-A0A1M6SAV7-F1
#
_entry.id   AF-A0A1M6SAV7-F1
#
_cell.length_a   1.000
_cell.length_b   1.000
_cell.length_c   1.000
_cell.angle_alpha   90.00
_cell.angle_beta   90.00
_cell.angle_gamma   90.00
#
_symmetry.space_group_name_H-M   'P 1'
#
loop_
_entity.id
_entity.type
_entity.pdbx_description
1 polymer ?
#
loop_
_entity_poly.entity_id
_entity_poly.type
_entity_poly.pdbx_seq_one_letter_code
_entity_poly.pdbx_strand_id
1 'polypeptide(L)' 'MEVKSKRGGKREGAGRKPVKDEDKYKLRTFKCTDEEWLIIKTKAEEQGKSISEYIRWKTLS' A
#
# COMPACT_ATOMS: atom_id res chain seq x y z
N MET A 1 -2.55 26.25 35.28
CA MET A 1 -1.54 25.84 34.28
C MET A 1 -2.26 25.09 33.17
N GLU A 2 -2.34 25.68 31.98
CA GLU A 2 -3.10 25.14 30.86
C GLU A 2 -2.21 24.22 30.02
N VAL A 3 -2.59 22.94 29.90
CA VAL A 3 -1.80 21.91 29.23
C VAL A 3 -1.97 22.04 27.71
N LYS A 4 -1.02 22.70 27.03
CA LYS A 4 -0.95 22.73 25.56
C LYS A 4 -0.60 21.35 25.00
N SER A 5 -1.61 20.57 24.57
CA SER A 5 -1.39 19.31 23.87
C SER A 5 -0.84 19.56 22.45
N LYS A 6 0.39 19.15 22.17
CA LYS A 6 1.14 19.31 20.90
C LYS A 6 0.64 18.46 19.71
N ARG A 7 -0.48 17.72 19.83
CA ARG A 7 -0.92 16.73 18.82
C ARG A 7 -2.03 17.29 17.93
N GLY A 8 -1.77 17.40 16.62
CA GLY A 8 -2.79 17.70 15.61
C GLY A 8 -3.70 16.49 15.41
N GLY A 9 -5.02 16.68 15.50
CA GLY A 9 -5.99 15.58 15.39
C GLY A 9 -7.31 15.79 16.14
N LYS A 10 -7.40 16.80 17.01
CA LYS A 10 -8.61 17.06 17.82
C LYS A 10 -9.72 17.83 17.07
N ARG A 11 -9.46 18.32 15.85
CA ARG A 11 -10.48 19.06 15.07
C ARG A 11 -11.43 18.07 14.40
N GLU A 12 -12.72 18.42 14.33
CA GLU A 12 -13.68 17.68 13.53
C GLU A 12 -13.20 17.66 12.06
N GLY A 13 -13.12 16.46 11.46
CA GLY A 13 -12.49 16.26 10.15
C GLY A 13 -10.95 16.14 10.16
N ALA A 14 -10.28 16.20 11.31
CA ALA A 14 -8.86 15.90 11.41
C ALA A 14 -8.62 14.38 11.46
N GLY A 15 -7.74 13.90 10.58
CA GLY A 15 -7.42 12.48 10.42
C GLY A 15 -7.43 12.06 8.96
N ARG A 16 -6.98 10.83 8.67
CA ARG A 16 -7.18 10.24 7.34
C ARG A 16 -8.65 9.85 7.21
N LYS A 17 -9.29 10.22 6.09
CA LYS A 17 -10.65 9.75 5.80
C LYS A 17 -10.65 8.22 5.80
N PRO A 18 -11.65 7.56 6.41
CA PRO A 18 -11.78 6.12 6.30
C PRO A 18 -11.97 5.76 4.82
N VAL A 19 -11.23 4.73 4.37
CA VAL A 19 -11.40 4.16 3.04
C VAL A 19 -12.76 3.45 3.02
N LYS A 20 -13.59 3.74 2.00
CA LYS A 20 -14.88 3.07 1.81
C LYS A 20 -14.66 1.56 1.67
N ASP A 21 -15.61 0.74 2.11
CA ASP A 21 -15.45 -0.71 2.07
C ASP A 21 -15.22 -1.27 0.65
N GLU A 22 -15.78 -0.63 -0.37
CA GLU A 22 -15.58 -0.96 -1.79
C GLU A 22 -14.15 -0.66 -2.27
N ASP A 23 -13.51 0.35 -1.68
CA ASP A 23 -12.14 0.79 -1.98
C ASP A 23 -11.10 0.09 -1.08
N LYS A 24 -11.53 -0.77 -0.15
CA LYS A 24 -10.60 -1.52 0.71
C LYS A 24 -9.92 -2.60 -0.12
N TYR A 25 -8.65 -2.36 -0.41
CA TYR A 25 -7.78 -3.37 -1.00
C TYR A 25 -7.76 -4.64 -0.14
N LYS A 26 -8.13 -5.79 -0.72
CA LYS A 26 -7.93 -7.09 -0.08
C LYS A 26 -6.44 -7.39 -0.04
N LEU A 27 -5.88 -7.42 1.17
CA LEU A 27 -4.52 -7.87 1.41
C LEU A 27 -4.42 -9.35 1.01
N ARG A 28 -3.45 -9.66 0.15
CA ARG A 28 -3.09 -11.03 -0.22
C ARG A 28 -1.62 -11.24 0.11
N THR A 29 -1.34 -12.33 0.81
CA THR A 29 0.02 -12.80 1.05
C THR A 29 0.30 -13.96 0.09
N PHE A 30 1.51 -14.02 -0.43
CA PHE A 30 2.00 -15.15 -1.21
C PHE A 30 3.45 -15.43 -0.79
N LYS A 31 3.91 -16.63 -1.09
CA LYS A 31 5.29 -17.04 -0.86
C LYS A 31 5.96 -17.25 -2.21
N CYS A 32 7.21 -16.86 -2.30
CA CYS A 32 8.09 -17.18 -3.41
C CYS A 32 9.51 -17.37 -2.85
N THR A 33 10.38 -17.95 -3.65
CA THR A 33 11.82 -18.00 -3.39
C THR A 33 12.45 -16.62 -3.57
N ASP A 34 13.68 -16.46 -3.09
CA ASP A 34 14.43 -15.21 -3.25
C ASP A 34 14.77 -14.94 -4.73
N GLU A 35 15.02 -16.00 -5.51
CA GLU A 35 15.27 -15.92 -6.95
C GLU A 35 14.03 -15.40 -7.70
N GLU A 36 12.86 -15.98 -7.41
CA GLU A 36 11.59 -15.52 -7.97
C GLU A 36 11.30 -14.07 -7.57
N TRP A 37 11.59 -13.70 -6.32
CA TRP A 37 11.41 -12.33 -5.85
C TRP A 37 12.29 -11.33 -6.60
N LEU A 38 13.55 -11.66 -6.84
CA LEU A 38 14.47 -10.84 -7.62
C LEU A 38 13.96 -10.65 -9.05
N ILE A 39 13.51 -11.73 -9.69
CA ILE A 39 12.94 -11.68 -11.05
C ILE A 39 11.71 -10.76 -11.09
N ILE A 40 10.81 -10.86 -10.11
CA ILE A 40 9.63 -9.99 -10.01
C ILE A 40 10.05 -8.52 -9.89
N LYS A 41 11.03 -8.23 -9.04
CA LYS A 41 11.53 -6.87 -8.82
C LYS A 41 12.12 -6.28 -10.10
N THR A 42 13.01 -7.00 -10.79
CA THR A 42 13.63 -6.56 -12.03
C THR A 42 12.59 -6.28 -13.11
N LYS A 43 11.63 -7.19 -13.30
CA LYS A 43 10.56 -6.99 -14.29
C LYS A 43 9.63 -5.83 -13.96
N ALA A 44 9.38 -5.56 -12.67
CA ALA A 44 8.60 -4.40 -12.25
C ALA A 44 9.33 -3.09 -12.58
N GLU A 45 10.64 -3.04 -12.31
CA GLU A 45 11.51 -1.90 -12.63
C GLU A 45 11.59 -1.64 -14.14
N GLU A 46 11.83 -2.67 -14.95
CA GLU A 46 11.85 -2.59 -16.43
C GLU A 46 10.55 -2.01 -17.01
N GLN A 47 9.42 -2.27 -16.35
CA GLN A 47 8.11 -1.80 -16.78
C GLN A 47 7.66 -0.49 -16.13
N GLY A 48 8.50 0.12 -15.27
CA GLY A 48 8.19 1.34 -14.55
C GLY A 48 6.99 1.22 -13.60
N LYS A 49 6.67 0.00 -13.14
CA LYS A 49 5.54 -0.27 -12.23
C LYS A 49 6.04 -0.52 -10.81
N SER A 50 5.20 -0.23 -9.81
CA SER A 50 5.45 -0.75 -8.47
C SER A 50 5.35 -2.28 -8.48
N ILE A 51 6.10 -2.97 -7.61
CA ILE A 51 6.06 -4.44 -7.51
C ILE A 51 4.62 -4.96 -7.33
N SER A 52 3.85 -4.31 -6.44
CA SER A 52 2.46 -4.69 -6.18
C SER A 52 1.55 -4.49 -7.38
N GLU A 53 1.78 -3.44 -8.16
CA GLU A 53 1.04 -3.18 -9.39
C GLU A 53 1.44 -4.14 -10.50
N TYR A 54 2.73 -4.44 -10.64
CA TYR A 54 3.24 -5.44 -11.58
C TYR A 54 2.60 -6.81 -11.34
N ILE A 55 2.57 -7.26 -10.07
CA ILE A 55 1.95 -8.54 -9.70
C ILE A 55 0.47 -8.54 -10.08
N ARG A 56 -0.29 -7.50 -9.69
CA ARG A 56 -1.72 -7.41 -10.01
C ARG A 56 -1.98 -7.39 -11.51
N TRP A 57 -1.24 -6.56 -12.24
CA TRP A 57 -1.36 -6.42 -13.69
C TRP A 57 -1.12 -7.76 -14.37
N LYS A 58 -0.05 -8.48 -14.00
CA LYS A 58 0.26 -9.79 -14.58
C LYS A 58 -0.74 -10.89 -14.23
N THR A 59 -1.39 -10.84 -13.06
CA THR A 59 -2.36 -11.86 -12.65
C THR A 59 -3.76 -11.68 -13.23
N LEU A 60 -4.10 -10.46 -13.68
CA LEU A 60 -5.44 -10.13 -14.20
C LEU A 60 -5.48 -10.02 -15.73
N SER A 61 -4.31 -10.00 -16.40
CA SER A 61 -4.16 -9.91 -17.85
C SER A 61 -4.13 -11.27 -18.54
#